data_AF-A0A2K0XV33-F1
#
_entry.id   AF-A0A2K0XV33-F1
#
_cell.length_a   1.000
_cell.length_b   1.000
_cell.length_c   1.000
_cell.angle_alpha   90.00
_cell.angle_beta   90.00
_cell.angle_gamma   90.00
#
_symmetry.space_group_name_H-M   'P 1'
#
loop_
_entity.id
_entity.type
_entity.pdbx_description
1 polymer ?
#
loop_
_entity_poly.entity_id
_entity_poly.type
_entity_poly.pdbx_seq_one_letter_code
_entity_poly.pdbx_strand_id
1 'polypeptide(L)'
;MDNDKPLLILQELFTDPGFVFRVHNVKLATVDSSYDLPQMFLAHYDSLADDIKADLPLTPALLKKINTLVRADEACALLSLPSGSIRPAWHIKISGTAVIVCDALPLALHVQFTNTAKSSQAAYGEPSSLILQEAARWQMSGNVNVLFKNPAYELVSVDLQGDALPLPPHDGYVRLPNSHALATTHAINTLKNTQPDLLAYLDTAIIEKVTASSM
;
A
#
# COMPACT_ATOMS: atom_id res chain seq x y z
N MET A 1 -11.77 -5.38 -45.13
CA MET A 1 -11.98 -4.18 -44.31
C MET A 1 -11.27 -4.47 -43.01
N ASP A 2 -10.11 -3.86 -42.80
CA ASP A 2 -9.44 -3.88 -41.49
C ASP A 2 -10.40 -3.21 -40.50
N ASN A 3 -10.91 -3.98 -39.55
CA ASN A 3 -11.63 -3.44 -38.42
C ASN A 3 -10.59 -2.83 -37.49
N ASP A 4 -10.32 -1.53 -37.66
CA ASP A 4 -9.52 -0.75 -36.73
C ASP A 4 -10.26 -0.71 -35.39
N LYS A 5 -9.85 -1.56 -34.45
CA LYS A 5 -10.48 -1.65 -33.13
C LYS A 5 -10.02 -0.45 -32.31
N PRO A 6 -10.90 0.18 -31.51
CA PRO A 6 -10.46 1.24 -30.62
C PRO A 6 -9.42 0.71 -29.64
N LEU A 7 -8.28 1.41 -29.57
CA LEU A 7 -7.19 1.13 -28.63
C LEU A 7 -7.52 1.74 -27.26
N LEU A 8 -7.32 0.96 -26.21
CA LEU A 8 -7.48 1.34 -24.82
C LEU A 8 -6.17 1.09 -24.06
N ILE A 9 -5.75 2.08 -23.26
CA ILE A 9 -4.59 1.96 -22.37
C ILE A 9 -5.11 1.63 -20.97
N LEU A 10 -4.71 0.47 -20.43
CA LEU A 10 -5.18 -0.04 -19.14
C LEU A 10 -5.09 0.99 -18.01
N GLN A 11 -3.99 1.73 -17.94
CA GLN A 11 -3.73 2.72 -16.90
C GLN A 11 -4.63 3.97 -17.01
N GLU A 12 -5.09 4.30 -18.22
CA GLU A 12 -5.93 5.48 -18.46
C GLU A 12 -7.41 5.21 -18.17
N LEU A 13 -7.82 3.93 -18.22
CA LEU A 13 -9.20 3.50 -17.94
C LEU A 13 -9.70 3.94 -16.55
N PHE A 14 -8.81 4.11 -15.58
CA PHE A 14 -9.20 4.55 -14.22
C PHE A 14 -9.67 6.01 -14.17
N THR A 15 -9.37 6.81 -15.18
CA THR A 15 -9.80 8.22 -15.29
C THR A 15 -10.87 8.44 -16.35
N ASP A 16 -11.17 7.42 -17.16
CA ASP A 16 -12.17 7.52 -18.20
C ASP A 16 -13.58 7.34 -17.61
N PRO A 17 -14.46 8.35 -17.67
CA PRO A 17 -15.81 8.26 -17.11
C PRO A 17 -16.71 7.24 -17.83
N GLY A 18 -16.32 6.77 -19.03
CA GLY A 18 -17.01 5.70 -19.75
C GLY A 18 -16.78 4.30 -19.14
N PHE A 19 -15.75 4.13 -18.31
CA PHE A 19 -15.39 2.84 -17.71
C PHE A 19 -15.44 2.90 -16.19
N VAL A 20 -16.60 2.54 -15.63
CA VAL A 20 -16.81 2.50 -14.19
C VAL A 20 -16.30 1.19 -13.60
N PHE A 21 -15.36 1.30 -12.67
CA PHE A 21 -14.87 0.16 -11.89
C PHE A 21 -15.64 -0.01 -10.59
N ARG A 22 -15.76 -1.26 -10.13
CA ARG A 22 -16.25 -1.62 -8.80
C ARG A 22 -15.38 -2.71 -8.17
N VAL A 23 -15.45 -2.84 -6.85
CA VAL A 23 -14.82 -3.96 -6.16
C VAL A 23 -15.70 -5.21 -6.31
N HIS A 24 -15.11 -6.30 -6.77
CA HIS A 24 -15.73 -7.63 -6.76
C HIS A 24 -15.42 -8.37 -5.46
N ASN A 25 -14.18 -8.27 -4.98
CA ASN A 25 -13.76 -8.96 -3.76
C ASN A 25 -12.57 -8.24 -3.09
N VAL A 26 -12.49 -8.32 -1.76
CA VAL A 26 -11.31 -7.98 -0.96
C VAL A 26 -10.99 -9.16 -0.05
N LYS A 27 -9.75 -9.65 -0.12
CA LYS A 27 -9.26 -10.71 0.76
C LYS A 27 -8.06 -10.22 1.56
N LEU A 28 -8.17 -10.29 2.88
CA LEU A 28 -7.08 -9.97 3.78
C LEU A 28 -6.11 -11.15 3.86
N ALA A 29 -4.82 -10.84 3.80
CA ALA A 29 -3.73 -11.78 4.04
C ALA A 29 -3.16 -11.59 5.45
N THR A 30 -3.04 -10.34 5.91
CA THR A 30 -2.47 -9.99 7.20
C THR A 30 -3.21 -8.78 7.78
N VAL A 31 -3.60 -8.86 9.05
CA VAL A 31 -4.02 -7.73 9.88
C VAL A 31 -3.41 -7.95 11.26
N ASP A 32 -2.18 -7.49 11.43
CA ASP A 32 -1.43 -7.68 12.66
C ASP A 32 -1.29 -6.35 13.39
N SER A 33 -1.46 -6.40 14.71
CA SER A 33 -1.22 -5.28 15.61
C SER A 33 -0.48 -5.79 16.83
N SER A 34 0.77 -5.37 17.00
CA SER A 34 1.64 -5.76 18.11
C SER A 34 2.13 -4.54 18.88
N TYR A 35 2.19 -4.63 20.20
CA TYR A 35 2.65 -3.53 21.04
C TYR A 35 4.10 -3.73 21.48
N ASP A 36 4.88 -2.64 21.44
CA ASP A 36 6.26 -2.59 21.93
C ASP A 36 7.16 -3.69 21.35
N LEU A 37 7.20 -3.82 20.02
CA LEU A 37 8.19 -4.70 19.38
C LEU A 37 9.55 -4.00 19.30
N PRO A 38 10.67 -4.75 19.35
CA PRO A 38 11.99 -4.18 19.15
C PRO A 38 12.11 -3.42 17.82
N GLN A 39 12.61 -2.19 17.88
CA GLN A 39 12.91 -1.34 16.72
C GLN A 39 14.37 -0.93 16.73
N MET A 40 14.88 -0.50 15.57
CA MET A 40 16.21 0.10 15.50
C MET A 40 16.30 1.25 16.51
N PHE A 41 17.37 1.30 17.29
CA PHE A 41 17.62 2.38 18.25
C PHE A 41 17.47 3.77 17.61
N LEU A 42 17.84 3.91 16.32
CA LEU A 42 17.63 5.13 15.56
C LEU A 42 16.16 5.56 15.49
N ALA A 43 15.22 4.63 15.31
CA ALA A 43 13.80 4.96 15.23
C ALA A 43 13.27 5.51 16.56
N HIS A 44 13.77 4.97 17.68
CA HIS A 44 13.47 5.51 19.02
C HIS A 44 14.06 6.91 19.19
N TYR A 45 15.30 7.12 18.77
CA TYR A 45 15.95 8.43 18.84
C TYR A 45 15.25 9.48 17.97
N ASP A 46 14.89 9.15 16.74
CA ASP A 46 14.19 10.05 15.82
C ASP A 46 12.80 10.46 16.33
N SER A 47 12.16 9.60 17.16
CA SER A 47 10.87 9.89 17.78
C SER A 47 10.94 10.90 18.93
N LEU A 48 12.13 11.21 19.44
CA LEU A 48 12.33 12.20 20.50
C LEU A 48 12.07 13.61 19.98
N ALA A 49 11.63 14.48 20.90
CA ALA A 49 11.48 15.90 20.65
C ALA A 49 12.84 16.55 20.32
N ASP A 50 12.82 17.60 19.49
CA ASP A 50 14.04 18.22 18.96
C ASP A 50 14.92 18.86 20.04
N ASP A 51 14.32 19.35 21.13
CA ASP A 51 15.01 19.84 22.32
C ASP A 51 15.80 18.73 23.02
N ILE A 52 15.19 17.56 23.22
CA ILE A 52 15.87 16.38 23.79
C ILE A 52 17.02 15.95 22.89
N LYS A 53 16.84 15.94 21.56
CA LYS A 53 17.90 15.58 20.61
C LYS A 53 19.02 16.62 20.57
N ALA A 54 18.72 17.89 20.80
CA ALA A 54 19.71 18.95 20.90
C ALA A 54 20.59 18.79 22.16
N ASP A 55 19.97 18.39 23.28
CA ASP A 55 20.67 18.14 24.55
C ASP A 55 21.39 16.78 24.58
N LEU A 56 20.94 15.81 23.79
CA LEU A 56 21.49 14.45 23.72
C LEU A 56 21.90 14.05 22.29
N PRO A 57 22.92 14.70 21.69
CA PRO A 57 23.35 14.35 20.35
C PRO A 57 23.89 12.92 20.28
N LEU A 58 23.74 12.28 19.12
CA LEU A 58 24.26 10.93 18.85
C LEU A 58 25.79 10.90 18.95
N THR A 59 26.29 10.50 20.12
CA THR A 59 27.73 10.30 20.35
C THR A 59 28.29 9.15 19.50
N PRO A 60 29.62 9.08 19.27
CA PRO A 60 30.23 7.95 18.55
C PRO A 60 29.90 6.57 19.14
N ALA A 61 29.64 6.48 20.45
CA ALA A 61 29.24 5.23 21.11
C ALA A 61 27.79 4.86 20.79
N LEU A 62 26.87 5.84 20.73
CA LEU A 62 25.47 5.64 20.35
C LEU A 62 25.31 5.38 18.84
N LEU A 63 26.13 6.04 18.00
CA LEU A 63 26.16 5.81 16.57
C LEU A 63 26.47 4.35 16.21
N LYS A 64 27.30 3.66 17.00
CA LYS A 64 27.56 2.23 16.82
C LYS A 64 26.35 1.33 17.09
N LYS A 65 25.33 1.85 17.77
CA LYS A 65 24.13 1.11 18.20
C LYS A 65 22.88 1.46 17.39
N ILE A 66 22.95 2.35 16.39
CA ILE A 66 21.76 2.86 15.65
C ILE A 66 20.91 1.76 15.02
N ASN A 67 21.54 0.68 14.56
CA ASN A 67 20.86 -0.46 13.92
C ASN A 67 20.51 -1.59 14.90
N THR A 68 20.85 -1.45 16.19
CA THR A 68 20.51 -2.44 17.21
C THR A 68 19.01 -2.40 17.47
N LEU A 69 18.37 -3.56 17.45
CA LEU A 69 16.95 -3.68 17.79
C LEU A 69 16.78 -3.66 19.31
N VAL A 70 16.03 -2.70 19.82
CA VAL A 70 15.75 -2.49 21.25
C VAL A 70 14.29 -2.09 21.46
N ARG A 71 13.76 -2.35 22.65
CA ARG A 71 12.47 -1.82 23.12
C ARG A 71 12.60 -0.37 23.62
N ALA A 72 11.47 0.28 23.89
CA ALA A 72 11.44 1.68 24.30
C ALA A 72 12.18 1.94 25.64
N ASP A 73 12.07 1.01 26.59
CA ASP A 73 12.74 1.07 27.89
C ASP A 73 14.27 0.86 27.76
N GLU A 74 14.69 -0.09 26.93
CA GLU A 74 16.09 -0.32 26.58
C GLU A 74 16.70 0.90 25.86
N ALA A 75 15.94 1.56 24.97
CA ALA A 75 16.34 2.81 24.34
C ALA A 75 16.49 3.95 25.36
N CYS A 76 15.57 4.07 26.33
CA CYS A 76 15.72 5.03 27.43
C CYS A 76 17.01 4.77 28.22
N ALA A 77 17.30 3.51 28.54
CA ALA A 77 18.52 3.14 29.27
C ALA A 77 19.80 3.48 28.47
N LEU A 78 19.79 3.26 27.14
CA LEU A 78 20.90 3.64 26.27
C LEU A 78 21.16 5.15 26.23
N LEU A 79 20.09 5.95 26.31
CA LEU A 79 20.15 7.42 26.32
C LEU A 79 20.29 8.02 27.72
N SER A 80 20.32 7.20 28.77
CA SER A 80 20.27 7.65 30.16
C SER A 80 19.05 8.53 30.47
N LEU A 81 17.93 8.26 29.80
CA LEU A 81 16.64 8.92 30.02
C LEU A 81 15.84 8.19 31.11
N PRO A 82 14.97 8.91 31.85
CA PRO A 82 14.01 8.28 32.75
C PRO A 82 13.15 7.23 32.03
N SER A 83 12.80 6.15 32.73
CA SER A 83 11.88 5.14 32.19
C SER A 83 10.55 5.78 31.78
N GLY A 84 10.04 5.41 30.59
CA GLY A 84 8.82 5.97 30.02
C GLY A 84 9.01 7.29 29.26
N SER A 85 10.24 7.82 29.15
CA SER A 85 10.51 9.01 28.32
C SER A 85 10.25 8.75 26.83
N ILE A 86 10.54 7.53 26.38
CA ILE A 86 10.20 7.06 25.04
C ILE A 86 8.92 6.22 25.18
N ARG A 87 7.88 6.62 24.45
CA ARG A 87 6.62 5.89 24.44
C ARG A 87 6.75 4.65 23.57
N PRO A 88 6.31 3.46 24.03
CA PRO A 88 6.24 2.30 23.16
C PRO A 88 5.26 2.52 22.01
N ALA A 89 5.56 1.95 20.84
CA ALA A 89 4.74 2.06 19.65
C ALA A 89 3.85 0.83 19.45
N TRP A 90 2.72 1.03 18.78
CA TRP A 90 2.02 -0.04 18.08
C TRP A 90 2.67 -0.31 16.74
N HIS A 91 2.67 -1.58 16.34
CA HIS A 91 3.24 -2.07 15.09
C HIS A 91 2.14 -2.70 14.27
N ILE A 92 1.72 -2.01 13.21
CA ILE A 92 0.56 -2.41 12.43
C ILE A 92 0.98 -2.84 11.03
N LYS A 93 0.55 -4.02 10.63
CA LYS A 93 0.73 -4.52 9.27
C LYS A 93 -0.61 -4.97 8.71
N ILE A 94 -0.99 -4.35 7.60
CA ILE A 94 -2.18 -4.69 6.83
C ILE A 94 -1.72 -5.05 5.43
N SER A 95 -2.16 -6.21 4.94
CA SER A 95 -1.98 -6.58 3.54
C SER A 95 -3.09 -7.51 3.05
N GLY A 96 -3.31 -7.50 1.75
CA GLY A 96 -4.33 -8.31 1.13
C GLY A 96 -4.34 -8.18 -0.39
N THR A 97 -5.41 -8.70 -0.99
CA THR A 97 -5.70 -8.54 -2.41
C THR A 97 -7.09 -7.97 -2.63
N ALA A 98 -7.25 -7.25 -3.73
CA ALA A 98 -8.54 -6.80 -4.22
C ALA A 98 -8.73 -7.27 -5.67
N VAL A 99 -9.96 -7.62 -6.02
CA VAL A 99 -10.38 -7.81 -7.40
C VAL A 99 -11.29 -6.64 -7.76
N ILE A 100 -10.86 -5.81 -8.71
CA ILE A 100 -11.66 -4.72 -9.27
C ILE A 100 -12.09 -5.09 -10.68
N VAL A 101 -13.32 -4.73 -11.06
CA VAL A 101 -13.93 -5.13 -12.32
C VAL A 101 -14.59 -3.95 -13.01
N CYS A 102 -14.49 -3.91 -14.34
CA CYS A 102 -15.26 -3.03 -15.22
C CYS A 102 -16.20 -3.92 -16.05
N ASP A 103 -17.51 -3.82 -15.80
CA ASP A 103 -18.50 -4.68 -16.48
C ASP A 103 -18.75 -4.24 -17.92
N ALA A 104 -18.68 -2.92 -18.20
CA ALA A 104 -18.89 -2.34 -19.54
C ALA A 104 -17.81 -2.77 -20.55
N LEU A 105 -16.59 -2.99 -20.06
CA LEU A 105 -15.47 -3.53 -20.81
C LEU A 105 -15.02 -4.79 -20.09
N PRO A 106 -15.66 -5.97 -20.25
CA PRO A 106 -15.42 -7.18 -19.46
C PRO A 106 -13.96 -7.43 -19.07
N LEU A 107 -13.54 -6.80 -17.97
CA LEU A 107 -12.16 -6.59 -17.55
C LEU A 107 -12.13 -6.70 -16.03
N ALA A 108 -11.18 -7.47 -15.52
CA ALA A 108 -10.91 -7.57 -14.10
C ALA A 108 -9.42 -7.44 -13.83
N LEU A 109 -9.08 -6.75 -12.75
CA LEU A 109 -7.72 -6.68 -12.22
C LEU A 109 -7.71 -7.30 -10.83
N HIS A 110 -6.80 -8.24 -10.62
CA HIS A 110 -6.46 -8.77 -9.31
C HIS A 110 -5.15 -8.12 -8.85
N VAL A 111 -5.25 -7.28 -7.82
CA VAL A 111 -4.19 -6.41 -7.30
C VAL A 111 -3.88 -6.73 -5.84
N GLN A 112 -2.65 -6.47 -5.41
CA GLN A 112 -2.23 -6.59 -4.02
C GLN A 112 -2.16 -5.20 -3.37
N PHE A 113 -2.52 -5.11 -2.09
CA PHE A 113 -2.39 -3.87 -1.33
C PHE A 113 -1.71 -4.10 0.03
N THR A 114 -1.07 -3.06 0.55
CA THR A 114 -0.53 -3.02 1.92
C THR A 114 -0.52 -1.60 2.48
N ASN A 115 -0.53 -1.43 3.79
CA ASN A 115 -0.34 -0.10 4.42
C ASN A 115 1.12 0.38 4.37
N THR A 116 2.09 -0.55 4.34
CA THR A 116 3.51 -0.21 4.35
C THR A 116 4.35 -1.27 3.63
N ALA A 117 5.45 -0.88 2.99
CA ALA A 117 6.43 -1.81 2.43
C ALA A 117 7.27 -2.51 3.52
N LYS A 118 7.27 -1.98 4.75
CA LYS A 118 7.97 -2.56 5.89
C LYS A 118 7.23 -3.79 6.44
N SER A 119 7.87 -4.51 7.36
CA SER A 119 7.23 -5.61 8.11
C SER A 119 6.06 -5.12 8.96
N SER A 120 6.15 -3.90 9.50
CA SER A 120 5.07 -3.20 10.20
C SER A 120 5.30 -1.69 10.17
N GLN A 121 4.25 -0.92 10.39
CA GLN A 121 4.30 0.53 10.56
C GLN A 121 4.18 0.86 12.05
N ALA A 122 5.15 1.61 12.57
CA ALA A 122 5.08 2.15 13.92
C ALA A 122 4.03 3.26 13.99
N ALA A 123 3.15 3.19 14.98
CA ALA A 123 2.05 4.14 15.18
C ALA A 123 1.80 4.37 16.68
N TYR A 124 1.35 5.57 17.03
CA TYR A 124 1.17 6.01 18.42
C TYR A 124 -0.26 6.53 18.63
N GLY A 125 -0.95 6.01 19.64
CA GLY A 125 -2.33 6.35 19.92
C GLY A 125 -3.17 5.13 20.33
N GLU A 126 -4.49 5.28 20.26
CA GLU A 126 -5.44 4.23 20.63
C GLU A 126 -5.53 3.14 19.56
N PRO A 127 -5.41 1.84 19.90
CA PRO A 127 -5.17 0.78 18.92
C PRO A 127 -6.25 0.67 17.83
N SER A 128 -7.53 0.79 18.22
CA SER A 128 -8.66 0.74 17.30
C SER A 128 -8.63 1.87 16.28
N SER A 129 -8.25 3.08 16.70
CA SER A 129 -8.08 4.23 15.81
C SER A 129 -6.88 4.07 14.88
N LEU A 130 -5.81 3.41 15.34
CA LEU A 130 -4.60 3.21 14.54
C LEU A 130 -4.81 2.21 13.40
N ILE A 131 -5.57 1.13 13.64
CA ILE A 131 -5.91 0.18 12.56
C ILE A 131 -6.68 0.88 11.44
N LEU A 132 -7.66 1.72 11.78
CA LEU A 132 -8.43 2.49 10.80
C LEU A 132 -7.53 3.45 10.00
N GLN A 133 -6.65 4.19 10.69
CA GLN A 133 -5.71 5.11 10.06
C GLN A 133 -4.74 4.38 9.11
N GLU A 134 -4.22 3.24 9.53
CA GLU A 134 -3.30 2.43 8.72
C GLU A 134 -4.02 1.72 7.57
N ALA A 135 -5.29 1.35 7.74
CA ALA A 135 -6.11 0.84 6.64
C ALA A 135 -6.28 1.91 5.54
N ALA A 136 -6.58 3.16 5.91
CA ALA A 136 -6.70 4.28 4.97
C ALA A 136 -5.36 4.62 4.27
N ARG A 137 -4.22 4.17 4.81
CA ARG A 137 -2.89 4.34 4.20
C ARG A 137 -2.54 3.24 3.19
N TRP A 138 -3.48 2.39 2.79
CA TRP A 138 -3.24 1.34 1.79
C TRP A 138 -2.60 1.90 0.50
N GLN A 139 -1.74 1.09 -0.10
CA GLN A 139 -1.13 1.33 -1.40
C GLN A 139 -1.14 0.02 -2.18
N MET A 140 -1.42 0.12 -3.48
CA MET A 140 -1.25 -1.01 -4.39
C MET A 140 0.24 -1.31 -4.54
N SER A 141 0.57 -2.60 -4.54
CA SER A 141 1.96 -3.06 -4.66
C SER A 141 2.00 -4.42 -5.35
N GLY A 142 3.20 -4.87 -5.72
CA GLY A 142 3.41 -6.22 -6.20
C GLY A 142 2.74 -6.53 -7.53
N ASN A 143 2.12 -7.70 -7.62
CA ASN A 143 1.64 -8.25 -8.87
C ASN A 143 0.27 -7.70 -9.27
N VAL A 144 0.09 -7.49 -10.56
CA VAL A 144 -1.20 -7.23 -11.18
C VAL A 144 -1.51 -8.35 -12.15
N ASN A 145 -2.66 -9.00 -11.96
CA ASN A 145 -3.17 -9.97 -12.92
C ASN A 145 -4.41 -9.39 -13.59
N VAL A 146 -4.46 -9.47 -14.90
CA VAL A 146 -5.53 -8.93 -15.73
C VAL A 146 -6.31 -10.08 -16.33
N LEU A 147 -7.63 -9.95 -16.36
CA LEU A 147 -8.54 -10.79 -17.13
C LEU A 147 -9.28 -9.86 -18.08
N PHE A 148 -9.17 -10.09 -19.39
CA PHE A 148 -9.82 -9.24 -20.38
C PHE A 148 -10.52 -10.11 -21.42
N LYS A 149 -11.85 -9.93 -21.60
CA LYS A 149 -12.65 -10.81 -22.46
C LYS A 149 -13.26 -10.11 -23.68
N ASN A 150 -13.10 -8.79 -23.82
CA ASN A 150 -13.81 -8.05 -24.85
C ASN A 150 -13.05 -8.06 -26.19
N PRO A 151 -13.55 -8.72 -27.26
CA PRO A 151 -12.87 -8.75 -28.54
C PRO A 151 -13.06 -7.48 -29.38
N ALA A 152 -13.95 -6.57 -28.99
CA ALA A 152 -14.25 -5.35 -29.74
C ALA A 152 -13.20 -4.24 -29.55
N TYR A 153 -12.35 -4.34 -28.53
CA TYR A 153 -11.31 -3.37 -28.22
C TYR A 153 -9.92 -4.01 -28.29
N GLU A 154 -8.92 -3.18 -28.55
CA GLU A 154 -7.53 -3.52 -28.28
C GLU A 154 -7.15 -2.96 -26.92
N LEU A 155 -6.73 -3.83 -26.00
CA LEU A 155 -6.23 -3.40 -24.69
C LEU A 155 -4.70 -3.51 -24.70
N VAL A 156 -4.04 -2.44 -24.30
CA VAL A 156 -2.59 -2.43 -24.05
C VAL A 156 -2.31 -1.98 -22.63
N SER A 157 -1.22 -2.48 -22.07
CA SER A 157 -0.62 -1.90 -20.87
C SER A 157 0.63 -1.14 -21.28
N VAL A 158 0.79 0.09 -20.81
CA VAL A 158 1.98 0.90 -21.08
C VAL A 158 2.80 1.02 -19.80
N ASP A 159 4.09 0.71 -19.87
CA ASP A 159 4.98 0.83 -18.72
C ASP A 159 5.47 2.27 -18.50
N LEU A 160 6.25 2.52 -17.43
CA LEU A 160 6.76 3.86 -17.13
C LEU A 160 7.81 4.38 -18.13
N GLN A 161 8.32 3.52 -19.02
CA GLN A 161 9.26 3.87 -20.09
C GLN A 161 8.54 4.04 -21.44
N GLY A 162 7.23 3.81 -21.49
CA GLY A 162 6.44 3.88 -22.72
C GLY A 162 6.43 2.58 -23.53
N ASP A 163 6.94 1.48 -22.98
CA ASP A 163 6.84 0.17 -23.63
C ASP A 163 5.38 -0.32 -23.58
N ALA A 164 4.87 -0.79 -24.72
CA ALA A 164 3.49 -1.18 -24.87
C ALA A 164 3.37 -2.71 -24.95
N LEU A 165 2.57 -3.27 -24.05
CA LEU A 165 2.27 -4.70 -24.01
C LEU A 165 0.81 -4.94 -24.44
N PRO A 166 0.58 -5.56 -25.61
CA PRO A 166 -0.74 -5.99 -26.02
C PRO A 166 -1.33 -7.04 -25.07
N LEU A 167 -2.58 -6.86 -24.70
CA LEU A 167 -3.36 -7.77 -23.87
C LEU A 167 -4.54 -8.30 -24.70
N PRO A 168 -4.34 -9.35 -25.52
CA PRO A 168 -5.43 -9.93 -26.29
C PRO A 168 -6.50 -10.52 -25.37
N PRO A 169 -7.77 -10.64 -25.82
CA PRO A 169 -8.82 -11.28 -25.04
C PRO A 169 -8.46 -12.72 -24.63
N HIS A 170 -8.76 -13.09 -23.39
CA HIS A 170 -8.40 -14.38 -22.81
C HIS A 170 -9.34 -14.75 -21.63
N ASP A 171 -9.44 -16.05 -21.34
CA ASP A 171 -10.44 -16.58 -20.40
C ASP A 171 -9.99 -16.69 -18.93
N GLY A 172 -8.72 -16.42 -18.65
CA GLY A 172 -8.13 -16.54 -17.31
C GLY A 172 -7.40 -15.27 -16.86
N TYR A 173 -6.80 -15.28 -15.67
CA TYR A 173 -5.93 -14.18 -15.26
C TYR A 173 -4.53 -14.34 -15.85
N VAL A 174 -4.05 -13.32 -16.54
CA VAL A 174 -2.66 -13.21 -17.02
C VAL A 174 -1.90 -12.21 -16.16
N ARG A 175 -0.74 -12.62 -15.66
CA ARG A 175 0.14 -11.76 -14.87
C ARG A 175 0.86 -10.77 -15.78
N LEU A 176 0.78 -9.48 -15.44
CA LEU A 176 1.58 -8.45 -16.10
C LEU A 176 3.07 -8.63 -15.76
N PRO A 177 4.00 -8.37 -16.69
CA PRO A 177 5.41 -8.19 -16.38
C PRO A 177 5.61 -7.09 -15.32
N ASN A 178 6.73 -7.15 -14.60
CA ASN A 178 6.96 -6.28 -13.45
C ASN A 178 6.90 -4.78 -13.78
N SER A 179 7.42 -4.35 -14.95
CA SER A 179 7.39 -2.95 -15.38
C SER A 179 5.95 -2.44 -15.58
N HIS A 180 5.10 -3.25 -16.22
CA HIS A 180 3.69 -2.95 -16.45
C HIS A 180 2.84 -3.04 -15.17
N ALA A 181 3.14 -4.00 -14.28
CA ALA A 181 2.51 -4.07 -12.97
C ALA A 181 2.86 -2.84 -12.12
N LEU A 182 4.12 -2.40 -12.16
CA LEU A 182 4.56 -1.16 -11.50
C LEU A 182 3.83 0.06 -12.07
N ALA A 183 3.72 0.19 -13.40
CA ALA A 183 3.00 1.30 -14.01
C ALA A 183 1.51 1.32 -13.61
N THR A 184 0.87 0.15 -13.56
CA THR A 184 -0.54 0.03 -13.15
C THR A 184 -0.75 0.36 -11.67
N THR A 185 0.09 -0.18 -10.78
CA THR A 185 0.01 0.15 -9.35
C THR A 185 0.36 1.62 -9.09
N HIS A 186 1.32 2.18 -9.82
CA HIS A 186 1.64 3.60 -9.79
C HIS A 186 0.44 4.46 -10.22
N ALA A 187 -0.25 4.12 -11.32
CA ALA A 187 -1.44 4.86 -11.75
C ALA A 187 -2.51 4.89 -10.66
N ILE A 188 -2.86 3.74 -10.08
CA ILE A 188 -3.86 3.65 -8.99
C ILE A 188 -3.40 4.45 -7.76
N ASN A 189 -2.14 4.31 -7.34
CA ASN A 189 -1.61 5.03 -6.18
C ASN A 189 -1.55 6.54 -6.40
N THR A 190 -1.22 7.00 -7.61
CA THR A 190 -1.24 8.41 -7.97
C THR A 190 -2.65 8.95 -7.87
N LEU A 191 -3.64 8.26 -8.46
CA LEU A 191 -5.05 8.65 -8.37
C LEU A 191 -5.56 8.70 -6.94
N LYS A 192 -5.15 7.76 -6.09
CA LYS A 192 -5.51 7.78 -4.67
C LYS A 192 -5.11 9.10 -3.99
N ASN A 193 -3.98 9.68 -4.40
CA ASN A 193 -3.45 10.90 -3.80
C ASN A 193 -3.90 12.19 -4.51
N THR A 194 -4.23 12.15 -5.80
CA THR A 194 -4.56 13.34 -6.60
C THR A 194 -6.06 13.49 -6.88
N GLN A 195 -6.78 12.38 -7.02
CA GLN A 195 -8.21 12.32 -7.37
C GLN A 195 -8.91 11.21 -6.57
N PRO A 196 -8.94 11.31 -5.23
CA PRO A 196 -9.42 10.23 -4.36
C PRO A 196 -10.86 9.80 -4.66
N ASP A 197 -11.71 10.71 -5.12
CA ASP A 197 -13.10 10.42 -5.48
C ASP A 197 -13.24 9.32 -6.54
N LEU A 198 -12.29 9.23 -7.48
CA LEU A 198 -12.28 8.18 -8.51
C LEU A 198 -12.03 6.78 -7.94
N LEU A 199 -11.40 6.69 -6.77
CA LEU A 199 -11.09 5.42 -6.09
C LEU A 199 -11.86 5.22 -4.79
N ALA A 200 -12.86 6.06 -4.49
CA ALA A 200 -13.65 5.98 -3.26
C ALA A 200 -14.30 4.59 -3.07
N TYR A 201 -14.70 3.94 -4.17
CA TYR A 201 -15.25 2.58 -4.14
C TYR A 201 -14.24 1.54 -3.60
N LEU A 202 -12.96 1.71 -3.92
CA LEU A 202 -11.89 0.81 -3.50
C LEU A 202 -11.41 1.13 -2.09
N ASP A 203 -11.28 2.42 -1.77
CA ASP A 203 -10.90 2.89 -0.43
C ASP A 203 -11.90 2.40 0.62
N THR A 204 -13.19 2.64 0.37
CA THR A 204 -14.29 2.20 1.25
C THR A 204 -14.25 0.69 1.46
N ALA A 205 -14.16 -0.09 0.37
CA ALA A 205 -14.18 -1.56 0.46
C ALA A 205 -12.99 -2.13 1.24
N ILE A 206 -11.79 -1.55 1.10
CA ILE A 206 -10.60 -1.97 1.85
C ILE A 206 -10.78 -1.64 3.33
N ILE A 207 -11.16 -0.41 3.66
CA ILE A 207 -11.33 0.06 5.04
C ILE A 207 -12.41 -0.75 5.76
N GLU A 208 -13.58 -0.95 5.14
CA GLU A 208 -14.67 -1.77 5.69
C GLU A 208 -14.21 -3.21 5.94
N LYS A 209 -13.44 -3.80 5.00
CA LYS A 209 -12.97 -5.17 5.16
C LYS A 209 -12.00 -5.32 6.33
N VAL A 210 -11.06 -4.38 6.48
CA VAL A 210 -10.06 -4.38 7.57
C VAL A 210 -10.74 -4.17 8.91
N THR A 211 -11.64 -3.17 9.01
CA THR A 211 -12.35 -2.84 10.26
C THR A 211 -13.27 -3.98 10.71
N ALA A 212 -14.01 -4.60 9.80
CA ALA A 212 -14.84 -5.77 10.09
C ALA A 212 -14.06 -7.00 10.56
N SER A 213 -12.75 -7.08 10.26
CA SER A 213 -11.89 -8.19 10.67
C SER A 213 -11.09 -7.90 11.94
N SER A 214 -11.14 -6.66 12.42
CA SER A 214 -10.41 -6.16 13.60
C SER A 214 -11.33 -5.93 14.81
N MET A 215 -12.65 -6.09 14.63
CA MET A 215 -13.67 -6.19 15.68
C MET A 215 -13.86 -7.64 16.10
#